data_AF-A0A7V0IV63-F1
#
_entry.id   AF-A0A7V0IV63-F1
#
_cell.length_a   1.000
_cell.length_b   1.000
_cell.length_c   1.000
_cell.angle_alpha   90.00
_cell.angle_beta   90.00
_cell.angle_gamma   90.00
#
_symmetry.space_group_name_H-M   'P 1'
#
loop_
_entity.id
_entity.type
_entity.pdbx_description
1 polymer ?
#
loop_
_entity_poly.entity_id
_entity_poly.type
_entity_poly.pdbx_seq_one_letter_code
_entity_poly.pdbx_strand_id
1 'polypeptide(L)'
;MDIDISINGESLSVNIENPHRFDVAGVTEDIIGFGKKSGVDLAPLEMEKLIPRMIRGVAGCEGGCPADAQRLVREGFGGFSLEYVEGGILTAVHTLQNGSPVEVKVFPDFD
;
A
#
# COMPACT_ATOMS: atom_id res chain seq x y z
N MET A 1 11.78 3.94 2.34
CA MET A 1 10.62 3.89 1.44
C MET A 1 9.44 4.32 2.27
N ASP A 2 8.52 5.10 1.73
CA ASP A 2 7.36 5.54 2.51
C ASP A 2 6.06 4.94 1.97
N ILE A 3 5.14 4.67 2.88
CA ILE A 3 3.78 4.24 2.58
C ILE A 3 2.83 5.22 3.21
N ASP A 4 2.01 5.88 2.40
CA ASP A 4 0.94 6.73 2.90
C ASP A 4 -0.41 6.04 2.73
N ILE A 5 -1.19 6.03 3.80
CA ILE A 5 -2.56 5.54 3.82
C ILE A 5 -3.45 6.73 4.13
N SER A 6 -4.39 7.04 3.26
CA SER A 6 -5.32 8.16 3.42
C SER A 6 -6.76 7.67 3.51
N ILE A 7 -7.48 8.14 4.53
CA ILE A 7 -8.87 7.80 4.83
C ILE A 7 -9.59 9.07 5.28
N ASN A 8 -10.69 9.44 4.63
CA ASN A 8 -11.51 10.60 5.02
C ASN A 8 -10.74 11.93 5.16
N GLY A 9 -9.63 12.10 4.42
CA GLY A 9 -8.79 13.30 4.49
C GLY A 9 -7.74 13.31 5.60
N GLU A 10 -7.69 12.27 6.44
CA GLU A 10 -6.57 12.02 7.35
C GLU A 10 -5.57 11.07 6.69
N SER A 11 -4.29 11.17 7.07
CA SER A 11 -3.25 10.28 6.58
C SER A 11 -2.40 9.67 7.70
N LEU A 12 -2.02 8.42 7.49
CA LEU A 12 -0.97 7.72 8.22
C LEU A 12 0.20 7.52 7.26
N SER A 13 1.39 7.98 7.63
CA SER A 13 2.62 7.70 6.90
C SER A 13 3.45 6.68 7.67
N VAL A 14 3.90 5.63 6.99
CA VAL A 14 4.73 4.57 7.54
C VAL A 14 6.05 4.53 6.78
N ASN A 15 7.15 4.78 7.50
CA ASN A 15 8.48 4.63 6.94
C ASN A 15 8.94 3.18 7.00
N ILE A 16 9.42 2.68 5.86
CA ILE A 16 9.99 1.34 5.68
C ILE A 16 11.48 1.51 5.38
N GLU A 17 12.32 1.24 6.38
CA GLU A 17 13.78 1.33 6.24
C GLU A 17 14.34 0.31 5.25
N ASN A 18 13.79 -0.92 5.24
CA ASN A 18 14.20 -1.97 4.31
C ASN A 18 12.98 -2.62 3.65
N PRO A 19 12.66 -2.29 2.38
CA PRO A 19 11.47 -2.82 1.69
C PRO A 19 11.53 -4.33 1.45
N HIS A 20 12.69 -4.96 1.56
CA HIS A 20 12.84 -6.40 1.40
C HIS A 20 12.70 -7.19 2.71
N ARG A 21 12.80 -6.52 3.86
CA ARG A 21 12.80 -7.13 5.19
C ARG A 21 12.09 -6.24 6.21
N PHE A 22 10.82 -5.93 5.95
CA PHE A 22 9.99 -5.14 6.86
C PHE A 22 9.02 -6.03 7.66
N ASP A 23 8.60 -5.55 8.82
CA ASP A 23 7.58 -6.21 9.62
C ASP A 23 6.18 -5.99 9.02
N VAL A 24 5.77 -6.91 8.15
CA VAL A 24 4.44 -6.89 7.51
C VAL A 24 3.32 -6.85 8.55
N ALA A 25 3.47 -7.60 9.64
CA ALA A 25 2.43 -7.73 10.66
C ALA A 25 2.28 -6.42 11.43
N GLY A 26 3.38 -5.84 11.90
CA GLY A 26 3.39 -4.55 12.60
C GLY A 26 2.85 -3.41 11.74
N VAL A 27 3.32 -3.29 10.50
CA VAL A 27 2.82 -2.27 9.55
C VAL A 27 1.33 -2.44 9.28
N THR A 28 0.86 -3.67 9.09
CA THR A 28 -0.56 -3.92 8.88
C THR A 28 -1.38 -3.60 10.12
N GLU A 29 -0.90 -3.94 11.31
CA GLU A 29 -1.57 -3.62 12.57
C GLU A 29 -1.74 -2.10 12.75
N ASP A 30 -0.70 -1.31 12.44
CA ASP A 30 -0.76 0.15 12.47
C ASP A 30 -1.83 0.70 11.51
N ILE A 31 -1.88 0.17 10.28
CA ILE A 31 -2.86 0.56 9.27
C ILE A 31 -4.29 0.20 9.70
N ILE A 32 -4.51 -1.02 10.19
CA ILE A 32 -5.82 -1.44 10.71
C ILE A 32 -6.21 -0.59 11.92
N GLY A 33 -5.25 -0.26 12.80
CA GLY A 33 -5.45 0.64 13.93
C GLY A 33 -5.85 2.04 13.50
N PHE A 34 -5.24 2.58 12.44
CA PHE A 34 -5.62 3.85 11.84
C PHE A 34 -7.04 3.81 11.26
N GLY A 35 -7.38 2.78 10.47
CA GLY A 35 -8.73 2.59 9.97
C GLY A 35 -9.78 2.58 11.09
N LYS A 36 -9.54 1.83 12.16
CA LYS A 36 -10.43 1.78 13.34
C LYS A 36 -10.61 3.15 14.00
N LYS A 37 -9.53 3.94 14.14
CA LYS A 37 -9.60 5.30 14.69
C LYS A 37 -10.45 6.22 13.80
N SER A 38 -10.39 6.04 12.49
CA SER A 38 -11.21 6.77 11.50
C SER A 38 -12.61 6.18 11.30
N GLY A 39 -13.02 5.19 12.10
CA GLY A 39 -14.35 4.57 12.05
C GLY A 39 -14.56 3.64 10.84
N VAL A 40 -13.48 3.13 10.24
CA VAL A 40 -13.49 2.28 9.06
C VAL A 40 -12.96 0.89 9.40
N ASP A 41 -13.67 -0.14 8.94
CA ASP A 41 -13.15 -1.51 8.97
C ASP A 41 -12.34 -1.81 7.70
N LEU A 42 -11.03 -1.94 7.86
CA LEU A 42 -10.10 -2.28 6.78
C LEU A 42 -9.79 -3.78 6.68
N ALA A 43 -10.27 -4.60 7.63
CA ALA A 43 -10.00 -6.05 7.63
C ALA A 43 -10.43 -6.76 6.33
N PRO A 44 -11.55 -6.42 5.68
CA PRO A 44 -11.96 -7.05 4.42
C PRO A 44 -11.06 -6.72 3.22
N LEU A 45 -10.17 -5.72 3.32
CA LEU A 45 -9.34 -5.25 2.21
C LEU A 45 -8.03 -6.04 2.04
N GLU A 46 -7.78 -7.02 2.90
CA GLU A 46 -6.58 -7.87 2.86
C GLU A 46 -5.27 -7.06 2.82
N MET A 47 -5.17 -6.00 3.64
CA MET A 47 -4.02 -5.09 3.68
C MET A 47 -2.69 -5.83 3.88
N GLU A 48 -2.69 -6.92 4.67
CA GLU A 48 -1.56 -7.82 4.90
C GLU A 48 -0.99 -8.45 3.62
N LYS A 49 -1.81 -8.56 2.56
CA LYS A 49 -1.42 -9.08 1.24
C LYS A 49 -1.18 -7.97 0.24
N LEU A 50 -1.94 -6.87 0.32
CA LEU A 50 -1.78 -5.71 -0.56
C LEU A 50 -0.42 -5.06 -0.36
N ILE A 51 -0.07 -4.71 0.89
CA ILE A 51 1.13 -3.93 1.21
C ILE A 51 2.41 -4.61 0.70
N PRO A 52 2.68 -5.91 0.98
CA PRO A 52 3.87 -6.57 0.46
C PRO A 52 3.90 -6.65 -1.07
N ARG A 53 2.73 -6.79 -1.73
CA ARG A 53 2.65 -6.80 -3.19
C ARG A 53 3.02 -5.44 -3.77
N MET A 54 2.50 -4.36 -3.20
CA MET A 54 2.81 -3.01 -3.66
C MET A 54 4.30 -2.68 -3.47
N ILE A 55 4.85 -2.96 -2.30
CA ILE A 55 6.29 -2.77 -2.01
C ILE A 55 7.14 -3.58 -2.99
N ARG A 56 6.81 -4.85 -3.22
CA ARG A 56 7.52 -5.68 -4.20
C ARG A 56 7.39 -5.15 -5.63
N GLY A 57 6.23 -4.59 -5.98
CA GLY A 57 6.03 -3.92 -7.26
C GLY A 57 7.00 -2.76 -7.47
N VAL A 58 7.29 -1.99 -6.41
CA VAL A 58 8.14 -0.79 -6.47
C VAL A 58 9.63 -1.10 -6.25
N ALA A 59 9.98 -1.93 -5.27
CA ALA A 59 11.37 -2.20 -4.89
C ALA A 59 11.94 -3.51 -5.47
N GLY A 60 11.09 -4.42 -5.98
CA GLY A 60 11.51 -5.78 -6.30
C GLY A 60 11.71 -6.64 -5.05
N CYS A 61 12.56 -7.66 -5.13
CA CYS A 61 12.88 -8.54 -3.98
C CYS A 61 14.37 -8.76 -3.78
N GLU A 62 14.75 -9.15 -2.56
CA GLU A 62 16.14 -9.41 -2.15
C GLU A 62 16.87 -10.40 -3.08
N GLY A 63 16.13 -11.36 -3.67
CA GLY A 63 16.68 -12.35 -4.61
C GLY A 63 17.01 -11.79 -6.01
N GLY A 64 16.95 -10.47 -6.21
CA GLY A 64 17.24 -9.82 -7.49
C GLY A 64 16.10 -9.90 -8.51
N CYS A 65 14.86 -10.16 -8.05
CA CYS A 65 13.73 -10.02 -8.95
C CYS A 65 13.44 -8.53 -9.20
N PRO A 66 13.20 -8.13 -10.45
CA PRO A 66 12.99 -6.74 -10.80
C PRO A 66 11.71 -6.19 -10.17
N ALA A 67 11.73 -4.90 -9.86
CA ALA A 67 10.51 -4.14 -9.61
C ALA A 67 9.60 -4.18 -10.85
N ASP A 68 8.32 -4.50 -10.66
CA ASP A 68 7.33 -4.61 -11.73
C ASP A 68 5.94 -4.17 -11.25
N ALA A 69 5.83 -2.90 -10.88
CA ALA A 69 4.57 -2.27 -10.47
C ALA A 69 3.52 -2.32 -11.60
N GLN A 70 3.96 -2.21 -12.85
CA GLN A 70 3.10 -2.30 -14.03
C GLN A 70 2.41 -3.65 -14.14
N ARG A 71 3.08 -4.75 -13.80
CA ARG A 71 2.44 -6.06 -13.73
C ARG A 71 1.38 -6.12 -12.65
N LEU A 72 1.65 -5.59 -11.46
CA LEU A 72 0.64 -5.55 -10.38
C LEU A 72 -0.58 -4.72 -10.79
N VAL A 73 -0.39 -3.59 -11.46
CA VAL A 73 -1.49 -2.77 -12.03
C VAL A 73 -2.33 -3.59 -13.00
N ARG A 74 -1.70 -4.37 -13.90
CA ARG A 74 -2.42 -5.22 -14.87
C ARG A 74 -3.14 -6.41 -14.22
N GLU A 75 -2.53 -7.04 -13.23
CA GLU A 75 -3.10 -8.22 -12.54
C GLU A 75 -4.23 -7.82 -11.59
N GLY A 76 -4.19 -6.62 -11.03
CA GLY A 76 -5.17 -6.17 -10.05
C GLY A 76 -4.92 -6.73 -8.65
N PHE A 77 -5.63 -6.19 -7.67
CA PHE A 77 -5.68 -6.74 -6.32
C PHE A 77 -7.05 -6.49 -5.69
N GLY A 78 -7.82 -7.56 -5.45
CA GLY A 78 -9.14 -7.45 -4.84
C GLY A 78 -10.04 -6.44 -5.55
N GLY A 79 -10.63 -5.53 -4.78
CA GLY A 79 -11.44 -4.41 -5.29
C GLY A 79 -10.68 -3.09 -5.47
N PHE A 80 -9.34 -3.10 -5.44
CA PHE A 80 -8.56 -1.87 -5.59
C PHE A 80 -8.37 -1.49 -7.06
N SER A 81 -8.52 -0.20 -7.34
CA SER A 81 -8.00 0.43 -8.55
C SER A 81 -6.53 0.75 -8.34
N LEU A 82 -5.65 0.13 -9.13
CA LEU A 82 -4.20 0.31 -9.04
C LEU A 82 -3.69 1.22 -10.16
N GLU A 83 -2.76 2.10 -9.83
CA GLU A 83 -2.11 2.99 -10.80
C GLU A 83 -0.64 3.15 -10.46
N TYR A 84 0.22 3.11 -11.49
CA TYR A 84 1.64 3.42 -11.37
C TYR A 84 1.90 4.73 -12.11
N VAL A 85 2.22 5.79 -11.36
CA VAL A 85 2.35 7.14 -11.90
C VAL A 85 3.82 7.49 -12.18
N GLU A 86 4.02 8.56 -12.95
CA GLU A 86 5.34 9.11 -13.23
C GLU A 86 6.04 9.49 -11.92
N GLY A 87 7.32 9.11 -11.77
CA GLY A 87 8.04 9.20 -10.49
C GLY A 87 7.98 7.93 -9.63
N GLY A 88 7.50 6.81 -10.18
CA GLY A 88 7.66 5.50 -9.53
C GLY A 88 6.73 5.22 -8.36
N ILE A 89 5.73 6.07 -8.16
CA ILE A 89 4.75 5.93 -7.08
C ILE A 89 3.69 4.94 -7.51
N LEU A 90 3.43 3.94 -6.67
CA LEU A 90 2.36 2.97 -6.87
C LEU A 90 1.19 3.28 -5.94
N THR A 91 0.01 3.49 -6.51
CA THR A 91 -1.21 3.87 -5.78
C THR A 91 -2.25 2.75 -5.87
N ALA A 92 -2.96 2.51 -4.77
CA ALA A 92 -4.12 1.62 -4.70
C ALA A 92 -5.30 2.37 -4.07
N VAL A 93 -6.42 2.47 -4.77
CA VAL A 93 -7.64 3.14 -4.28
C VAL A 93 -8.78 2.14 -4.17
N HIS A 94 -9.49 2.13 -3.04
CA HIS A 94 -10.72 1.37 -2.86
C HIS A 94 -11.82 2.26 -2.29
N THR A 95 -13.05 2.14 -2.81
CA THR A 95 -14.21 2.83 -2.27
C THR A 95 -14.88 1.95 -1.22
N LEU A 96 -14.91 2.43 0.02
CA LEU A 96 -15.58 1.76 1.13
C LEU A 96 -17.10 1.73 0.95
N GLN A 97 -17.78 0.90 1.76
CA GLN A 97 -19.24 0.80 1.75
C GLN A 97 -19.95 2.14 2.07
N ASN A 98 -19.31 3.01 2.84
CA ASN A 98 -19.82 4.35 3.15
C ASN A 98 -19.55 5.39 2.03
N GLY A 99 -18.96 4.97 0.92
CA GLY A 99 -18.61 5.83 -0.22
C GLY A 99 -17.27 6.56 -0.10
N SER A 100 -16.61 6.51 1.05
CA SER A 100 -15.30 7.15 1.23
C SER A 100 -14.18 6.36 0.56
N PRO A 101 -13.18 7.03 -0.04
CA PRO A 101 -12.01 6.34 -0.55
C PRO A 101 -11.04 5.99 0.58
N VAL A 102 -10.43 4.81 0.47
CA VAL A 102 -9.14 4.46 1.10
C VAL A 102 -8.12 4.47 -0.01
N GLU A 103 -7.06 5.25 0.18
CA GLU A 103 -5.95 5.35 -0.76
C GLU A 103 -4.67 4.89 -0.07
N VAL A 104 -3.91 4.03 -0.74
CA VAL A 104 -2.57 3.59 -0.32
C VAL A 104 -1.59 4.04 -1.40
N LYS A 105 -0.52 4.74 -1.01
CA LYS A 105 0.58 5.15 -1.89
C LYS A 105 1.88 4.56 -1.39
N VAL A 106 2.67 3.99 -2.29
CA VAL A 106 4.03 3.53 -2.01
C VAL A 106 4.99 4.40 -2.79
N PHE A 107 5.87 5.08 -2.07
CA PHE A 107 6.88 5.97 -2.62
C PHE A 107 8.23 5.25 -2.63
N PRO A 108 8.91 5.14 -3.79
CA PRO A 108 10.26 4.61 -3.83
C PRO A 108 11.21 5.54 -3.09
N ASP A 109 12.26 4.99 -2.48
CA ASP A 109 13.40 5.81 -2.08
C ASP A 109 14.19 6.19 -3.33
N PHE A 110 14.47 7.48 -3.48
CA PHE A 110 15.44 7.97 -4.44
C PHE A 110 16.74 8.23 -3.69
N ASP A 111 17.63 7.24 -3.66
CA ASP A 111 19.05 7.47 -3.37
C ASP A 111 19.76 8.02 -4.62
#